data_AF-A0A178W0R2-F1
#
_entry.id   AF-A0A178W0R2-F1
#
_cell.length_a   1.000
_cell.length_b   1.000
_cell.length_c   1.000
_cell.angle_alpha   90.00
_cell.angle_beta   90.00
_cell.angle_gamma   90.00
#
_symmetry.space_group_name_H-M   'P 1'
#
loop_
_entity.id
_entity.type
_entity.pdbx_description
1 polymer ?
#
loop_
_entity_poly.entity_id
_entity_poly.type
_entity_poly.pdbx_seq_one_letter_code
_entity_poly.pdbx_strand_id
1 'polypeptide(L)'
;MFRKAESFCPSFLQKSQQLQRQRKQLLGLIPISSPDSLKTVLQTLSGKWGDVVEDLECLQVKPMKGAMTNEVFMVTWPIKDNSFLHRKLLVRVYGRGVGDLLFNRKDEIRTFEVVSRYGHGPKLLGRFAGGRIEEFINARTLSAADLRETEVSARVAAKLREFHGINIPGDRNVLIWDRMRNWLRQAKSLCTPEDLAEFGLDKIEAEIYLLEHELQDKCKQQEIGFCHNDLQYGNIMIDEDTNAITIIVSFPLPLRLTYHHTWTNMRFSKTGLRVR
;
A
#
# COMPACT_ATOMS: atom_id res chain seq x y z
N MET A 1 -33.14 -32.98 43.75
CA MET A 1 -32.52 -31.79 44.39
C MET A 1 -31.02 -32.02 44.46
N PHE A 2 -30.29 -31.19 43.71
CA PHE A 2 -28.85 -31.00 43.58
C PHE A 2 -27.92 -31.72 44.58
N ARG A 3 -27.06 -32.61 44.05
CA ARG A 3 -25.63 -32.70 44.38
C ARG A 3 -24.98 -33.76 43.47
N LYS A 4 -24.33 -33.29 42.39
CA LYS A 4 -23.19 -33.91 41.67
C LYS A 4 -22.99 -33.16 40.35
N ALA A 5 -22.10 -32.17 40.35
CA ALA A 5 -21.58 -31.56 39.13
C ALA A 5 -20.19 -30.95 39.41
N GLU A 6 -19.25 -31.79 39.84
CA GLU A 6 -17.82 -31.47 39.84
C GLU A 6 -17.06 -32.63 39.20
N SER A 7 -17.12 -32.67 37.87
CA SER A 7 -16.15 -33.40 37.05
C SER A 7 -16.18 -32.83 35.63
N PHE A 8 -16.01 -31.50 35.52
CA PHE A 8 -15.66 -30.90 34.24
C PHE A 8 -14.14 -31.00 34.06
N CYS A 9 -13.74 -31.65 32.97
CA CYS A 9 -12.38 -32.05 32.63
C CYS A 9 -11.38 -30.86 32.72
N PRO A 10 -10.25 -30.98 33.46
CA PRO A 10 -9.23 -29.93 33.56
C PRO A 10 -8.64 -29.51 32.21
N SER A 11 -8.70 -30.38 31.20
CA SER A 11 -8.25 -30.13 29.83
C SER A 11 -9.10 -29.11 29.08
N PHE A 12 -10.39 -28.96 29.43
CA PHE A 12 -11.28 -27.98 28.81
C PHE A 12 -11.10 -26.59 29.43
N LEU A 13 -10.91 -26.52 30.75
CA LEU A 13 -10.52 -25.28 31.43
C LEU A 13 -9.13 -24.83 31.01
N GLN A 14 -8.15 -25.73 30.87
CA GLN A 14 -6.82 -25.38 30.36
C GLN A 14 -6.82 -24.95 28.90
N LYS A 15 -7.63 -25.58 28.02
CA LYS A 15 -7.80 -25.10 26.63
C LYS A 15 -8.53 -23.76 26.58
N SER A 16 -9.53 -23.53 27.43
CA SER A 16 -10.20 -22.24 27.53
C SER A 16 -9.28 -21.15 28.10
N GLN A 17 -8.43 -21.49 29.07
CA GLN A 17 -7.43 -20.59 29.66
C GLN A 17 -6.21 -20.39 28.75
N GLN A 18 -5.87 -21.34 27.89
CA GLN A 18 -4.89 -21.16 26.80
C GLN A 18 -5.46 -20.31 25.66
N LEU A 19 -6.72 -20.52 25.26
CA LEU A 19 -7.41 -19.63 24.33
C LEU A 19 -7.60 -18.23 24.94
N GLN A 20 -7.89 -18.11 26.23
CA GLN A 20 -8.01 -16.83 26.95
C GLN A 20 -6.64 -16.17 27.18
N ARG A 21 -5.56 -16.94 27.36
CA ARG A 21 -4.17 -16.43 27.39
C ARG A 21 -3.66 -16.03 26.02
N GLN A 22 -4.08 -16.71 24.93
CA GLN A 22 -3.85 -16.27 23.55
C GLN A 22 -4.72 -15.06 23.17
N ARG A 23 -5.87 -14.86 23.82
CA ARG A 23 -6.72 -13.66 23.71
C ARG A 23 -6.20 -12.44 24.49
N LYS A 24 -5.09 -12.57 25.24
CA LYS A 24 -4.53 -11.44 25.99
C LYS A 24 -3.70 -10.55 25.04
N GLN A 25 -4.27 -9.39 24.70
CA GLN A 25 -3.72 -8.27 23.89
C GLN A 25 -3.56 -8.53 22.39
N LEU A 26 -4.68 -8.65 21.66
CA LEU A 26 -4.70 -8.72 20.19
C LEU A 26 -4.28 -7.40 19.52
N LEU A 27 -4.54 -6.25 20.16
CA LEU A 27 -3.97 -4.95 19.76
C LEU A 27 -2.48 -4.81 20.11
N GLY A 28 -1.96 -5.63 21.03
CA GLY A 28 -0.54 -5.64 21.42
C GLY A 28 0.39 -6.22 20.35
N LEU A 29 -0.17 -6.89 19.34
CA LEU A 29 0.57 -7.40 18.18
C LEU A 29 0.94 -6.31 17.17
N ILE A 30 0.27 -5.17 17.21
CA ILE A 30 0.55 -4.03 16.34
C ILE A 30 1.58 -3.15 17.08
N PRO A 31 2.82 -2.98 16.58
CA PRO A 31 3.83 -2.19 17.27
C PRO A 31 3.60 -0.70 17.03
N ILE A 32 2.61 -0.15 17.74
CA ILE A 32 2.22 1.26 17.64
C ILE A 32 2.88 2.04 18.76
N SER A 33 3.41 3.22 18.44
CA SER A 33 3.95 4.13 19.47
C SER A 33 2.84 4.73 20.36
N SER A 34 1.57 4.68 19.93
CA SER A 34 0.40 5.12 20.69
C SER A 34 -0.82 4.22 20.41
N PRO A 35 -1.00 3.13 21.18
CA PRO A 35 -2.15 2.22 21.05
C PRO A 35 -3.50 2.92 21.27
N ASP A 36 -3.54 3.93 22.13
CA ASP A 36 -4.76 4.68 22.46
C ASP A 36 -5.29 5.47 21.26
N SER A 37 -4.40 6.03 20.43
CA SER A 37 -4.80 6.73 19.21
C SER A 37 -5.49 5.79 18.22
N LEU A 38 -5.00 4.55 18.06
CA LEU A 38 -5.66 3.55 17.21
C LEU A 38 -7.02 3.15 17.79
N LYS A 39 -7.11 2.90 19.10
CA LYS A 39 -8.37 2.53 19.78
C LYS A 39 -9.45 3.59 19.57
N THR A 40 -9.13 4.87 19.75
CA THR A 40 -10.07 5.97 19.52
C THR A 40 -10.62 5.99 18.09
N VAL A 41 -9.77 5.73 17.09
CA VAL A 41 -10.20 5.66 15.69
C VAL A 41 -11.11 4.46 15.45
N LEU A 42 -10.77 3.28 16.00
CA LEU A 42 -11.60 2.08 15.90
C LEU A 42 -12.97 2.27 16.58
N GLN A 43 -13.02 2.94 17.73
CA GLN A 43 -14.28 3.31 18.41
C GLN A 43 -15.11 4.30 17.60
N THR A 44 -14.46 5.26 16.95
CA THR A 44 -15.17 6.19 16.06
C THR A 44 -15.76 5.46 14.85
N LEU A 45 -15.02 4.50 14.29
CA LEU A 45 -15.50 3.66 13.19
C LEU A 45 -16.64 2.73 13.62
N SER A 46 -16.57 2.15 14.82
CA SER A 46 -17.65 1.31 15.36
C SER A 46 -18.96 2.10 15.50
N GLY A 47 -18.89 3.32 16.03
CA GLY A 47 -20.03 4.22 16.12
C GLY A 47 -20.62 4.60 14.75
N LYS A 48 -19.77 4.89 13.76
CA LYS A 48 -20.22 5.21 12.39
C LYS A 48 -20.91 4.05 11.68
N TRP A 49 -20.49 2.81 11.96
CA TRP A 49 -21.04 1.62 11.31
C TRP A 49 -22.25 1.04 12.04
N GLY A 50 -22.59 1.52 13.24
CA GLY A 50 -23.64 0.94 14.08
C GLY A 50 -23.26 -0.41 14.72
N ASP A 51 -22.12 -0.98 14.30
CA ASP A 51 -21.50 -2.20 14.84
C ASP A 51 -20.72 -1.87 16.12
N VAL A 52 -21.41 -1.41 17.17
CA VAL A 52 -20.78 -1.09 18.46
C VAL A 52 -20.15 -2.36 19.04
N VAL A 53 -18.85 -2.51 18.82
CA VAL A 53 -18.03 -3.52 19.47
C VAL A 53 -17.73 -3.01 20.87
N GLU A 54 -18.43 -3.59 21.85
CA GLU A 54 -18.28 -3.28 23.28
C GLU A 54 -16.88 -3.64 23.79
N ASP A 55 -16.24 -4.65 23.18
CA ASP A 55 -14.88 -5.08 23.50
C ASP A 55 -13.99 -5.18 22.24
N LEU A 56 -13.13 -4.19 22.04
CA LEU A 56 -12.15 -4.18 20.94
C LEU A 56 -11.15 -5.35 21.00
N GLU A 57 -11.01 -6.03 22.15
CA GLU A 57 -10.17 -7.22 22.29
C GLU A 57 -10.76 -8.46 21.58
N CYS A 58 -12.01 -8.40 21.12
CA CYS A 58 -12.63 -9.44 20.29
C CYS A 58 -12.20 -9.40 18.81
N LEU A 59 -11.52 -8.33 18.37
CA LEU A 59 -11.06 -8.19 16.99
C LEU A 59 -9.91 -9.16 16.70
N GLN A 60 -10.00 -9.90 15.61
CA GLN A 60 -8.91 -10.80 15.20
C GLN A 60 -7.92 -10.01 14.35
N VAL A 61 -6.64 -10.02 14.74
CA VAL A 61 -5.56 -9.32 14.04
C VAL A 61 -4.60 -10.36 13.44
N LYS A 62 -4.30 -10.21 12.15
CA LYS A 62 -3.36 -11.08 11.42
C LYS A 62 -2.29 -10.24 10.72
N PRO A 63 -0.99 -10.46 10.98
CA PRO A 63 0.08 -9.79 10.24
C PRO A 63 0.10 -10.26 8.78
N MET A 64 0.27 -9.31 7.87
CA MET A 64 0.38 -9.55 6.43
C MET A 64 1.85 -9.57 6.03
N LYS A 65 2.26 -10.61 5.31
CA LYS A 65 3.63 -10.73 4.78
C LYS A 65 3.74 -9.96 3.46
N GLY A 66 4.93 -9.46 3.16
CA GLY A 66 5.26 -8.84 1.84
C GLY A 66 5.32 -7.32 1.81
N ALA A 67 5.06 -6.63 2.93
CA ALA A 67 5.32 -5.20 3.03
C ALA A 67 6.79 -4.96 3.43
N MET A 68 7.52 -4.18 2.64
CA MET A 68 8.96 -3.96 2.85
C MET A 68 9.28 -2.79 3.78
N THR A 69 8.46 -1.73 3.77
CA THR A 69 8.73 -0.47 4.48
C THR A 69 7.78 -0.19 5.64
N ASN A 70 6.59 -0.80 5.61
CA ASN A 70 5.52 -0.60 6.58
C ASN A 70 5.07 -1.95 7.14
N GLU A 71 4.61 -1.97 8.38
CA GLU A 71 3.96 -3.15 8.93
C GLU A 71 2.47 -3.12 8.64
N VAL A 72 1.95 -4.20 8.07
CA VAL A 72 0.55 -4.27 7.61
C VAL A 72 -0.15 -5.40 8.35
N PHE A 73 -1.30 -5.07 8.94
CA PHE A 73 -2.13 -6.01 9.70
C PHE A 73 -3.54 -6.03 9.12
N MET A 74 -4.10 -7.21 8.93
CA MET A 74 -5.51 -7.38 8.64
C MET A 74 -6.29 -7.53 9.95
N VAL A 75 -7.33 -6.73 10.12
CA VAL A 75 -8.25 -6.79 11.26
C VAL A 75 -9.59 -7.30 10.78
N THR A 76 -10.06 -8.41 11.36
CA THR A 76 -11.38 -8.99 11.11
C THR A 76 -12.35 -8.53 12.20
N TRP A 77 -13.41 -7.87 11.76
CA TRP A 77 -14.42 -7.22 12.58
C TRP A 77 -15.76 -7.97 12.48
N PRO A 78 -16.28 -8.55 13.57
CA PRO A 78 -17.57 -9.24 13.55
C PRO A 78 -18.72 -8.22 13.45
N ILE A 79 -19.71 -8.50 12.60
CA ILE A 79 -20.90 -7.65 12.42
C ILE A 79 -21.99 -8.12 13.39
N LYS A 80 -22.62 -7.18 14.11
CA LYS A 80 -23.50 -7.48 15.27
C LYS A 80 -24.73 -8.31 14.88
N ASP A 81 -25.26 -8.09 13.68
CA ASP A 81 -26.51 -8.72 13.21
C ASP A 81 -26.29 -9.95 12.31
N ASN A 82 -25.04 -10.36 12.06
CA ASN A 82 -24.75 -11.58 11.31
C ASN A 82 -23.39 -12.15 11.70
N SER A 83 -23.39 -13.17 12.56
CA SER A 83 -22.18 -13.86 13.04
C SER A 83 -21.32 -14.50 11.94
N PHE A 84 -21.85 -14.64 10.72
CA PHE A 84 -21.12 -15.18 9.57
C PHE A 84 -20.46 -14.08 8.73
N LEU A 85 -20.96 -12.84 8.80
CA LEU A 85 -20.39 -11.72 8.05
C LEU A 85 -19.37 -10.98 8.92
N HIS A 86 -18.16 -10.87 8.37
CA HIS A 86 -17.07 -10.17 9.00
C HIS A 86 -16.58 -9.07 8.07
N ARG A 87 -16.50 -7.83 8.59
CA ARG A 87 -15.84 -6.74 7.89
C ARG A 87 -14.33 -6.90 8.06
N LYS A 88 -13.57 -6.78 6.98
CA LYS A 88 -12.10 -6.80 7.03
C LYS A 88 -11.57 -5.38 6.85
N LEU A 89 -10.51 -5.06 7.57
CA LEU A 89 -9.84 -3.76 7.54
C LEU A 89 -8.34 -4.00 7.46
N LEU A 90 -7.60 -3.04 6.89
CA LEU A 90 -6.14 -3.03 6.93
C LEU A 90 -5.66 -1.93 7.86
N VAL A 91 -4.81 -2.29 8.81
CA VAL A 91 -4.07 -1.34 9.65
C VAL A 91 -2.64 -1.31 9.15
N ARG A 92 -2.21 -0.15 8.65
CA ARG A 92 -0.84 0.10 8.20
C ARG A 92 -0.13 0.96 9.23
N VAL A 93 0.94 0.42 9.79
CA VAL A 93 1.82 1.11 10.74
C VAL A 93 3.06 1.56 10.00
N TYR A 94 3.39 2.83 10.15
CA TYR A 94 4.60 3.40 9.55
C TYR A 94 5.82 3.00 10.37
N GLY A 95 6.78 2.32 9.74
CA GLY A 95 8.03 1.95 10.38
C GLY A 95 8.89 3.17 10.78
N ARG A 96 9.81 2.99 11.74
CA ARG A 96 10.92 3.92 11.98
C ARG A 96 12.03 3.58 10.99
N GLY A 97 12.26 4.40 9.96
CA GLY A 97 13.34 4.11 9.00
C GLY A 97 13.30 4.91 7.70
N VAL A 98 14.12 4.45 6.75
CA VAL A 98 14.54 4.98 5.42
C VAL A 98 13.47 5.77 4.63
N GLY A 99 12.18 5.54 4.92
CA GLY A 99 11.06 6.32 4.40
C GLY A 99 11.24 7.83 4.55
N ASP A 100 11.74 8.32 5.69
CA ASP A 100 11.92 9.76 5.93
C ASP A 100 13.16 10.36 5.23
N LEU A 101 14.16 9.52 4.87
CA LEU A 101 15.36 9.94 4.11
C LEU A 101 15.09 10.04 2.60
N LEU A 102 14.14 9.26 2.10
CA LEU A 102 13.85 9.14 0.67
C LEU A 102 12.53 9.82 0.27
N PHE A 103 11.61 10.07 1.22
CA PHE A 103 10.25 10.52 0.93
C PHE A 103 9.66 11.45 1.99
N ASN A 104 8.80 12.37 1.54
CA ASN A 104 8.01 13.22 2.41
C ASN A 104 6.69 12.52 2.77
N ARG A 105 6.58 12.08 4.02
CA ARG A 105 5.40 11.40 4.56
C ARG A 105 4.12 12.23 4.44
N LYS A 106 4.20 13.57 4.53
CA LYS A 106 3.02 14.44 4.40
C LYS A 106 2.45 14.40 2.98
N ASP A 107 3.33 14.37 1.98
CA ASP A 107 2.94 14.34 0.57
C ASP A 107 2.39 12.96 0.18
N GLU A 108 2.95 11.88 0.71
CA GLU A 108 2.39 10.53 0.56
C GLU A 108 0.94 10.50 1.07
N ILE A 109 0.71 10.91 2.32
CA ILE A 109 -0.60 10.77 2.93
C ILE A 109 -1.62 11.68 2.22
N ARG A 110 -1.22 12.90 1.83
CA ARG A 110 -2.07 13.79 1.00
C ARG A 110 -2.44 13.11 -0.31
N THR A 111 -1.47 12.48 -0.97
CA THR A 111 -1.71 11.84 -2.25
C THR A 111 -2.62 10.63 -2.11
N PHE A 112 -2.36 9.76 -1.12
CA PHE A 112 -3.19 8.61 -0.83
C PHE A 112 -4.65 9.01 -0.62
N GLU A 113 -4.90 10.10 0.12
CA GLU A 113 -6.27 10.62 0.29
C GLU A 113 -6.92 11.05 -1.01
N VAL A 114 -6.20 11.75 -1.89
CA VAL A 114 -6.77 12.19 -3.15
C VAL A 114 -7.09 10.99 -4.03
N VAL A 115 -6.14 10.06 -4.20
CA VAL A 115 -6.34 8.84 -5.01
C VAL A 115 -7.53 8.03 -4.48
N SER A 116 -7.61 7.86 -3.16
CA SER A 116 -8.72 7.20 -2.48
C SER A 116 -10.07 7.90 -2.74
N ARG A 117 -10.12 9.24 -2.72
CA ARG A 117 -11.35 10.01 -3.01
C ARG A 117 -11.83 9.86 -4.45
N TYR A 118 -10.92 9.69 -5.40
CA TYR A 118 -11.27 9.39 -6.80
C TYR A 118 -11.66 7.91 -7.01
N GLY A 119 -11.77 7.10 -5.96
CA GLY A 119 -12.16 5.69 -6.06
C GLY A 119 -11.06 4.79 -6.61
N HIS A 120 -9.80 5.24 -6.56
CA HIS A 120 -8.65 4.44 -6.93
C HIS A 120 -7.98 3.91 -5.66
N GLY A 121 -7.68 2.62 -5.63
CA GLY A 121 -7.07 1.96 -4.47
C GLY A 121 -8.01 1.88 -3.26
N PRO A 122 -7.49 1.48 -2.09
CA PRO A 122 -8.30 1.31 -0.90
C PRO A 122 -8.74 2.65 -0.29
N LYS A 123 -9.98 2.70 0.21
CA LYS A 123 -10.53 3.81 1.00
C LYS A 123 -9.77 4.05 2.29
N LEU A 124 -9.42 5.30 2.55
CA LEU A 124 -8.96 5.73 3.87
C LEU A 124 -10.13 5.75 4.85
N LEU A 125 -10.10 4.91 5.87
CA LEU A 125 -11.14 4.85 6.91
C LEU A 125 -10.80 5.73 8.12
N GLY A 126 -9.51 5.82 8.47
CA GLY A 126 -9.07 6.62 9.60
C GLY A 126 -7.56 6.80 9.68
N ARG A 127 -7.14 7.77 10.51
CA ARG A 127 -5.73 8.09 10.76
C ARG A 127 -5.47 8.07 12.25
N PHE A 128 -4.32 7.55 12.66
CA PHE A 128 -3.87 7.56 14.05
C PHE A 128 -2.38 7.92 14.12
N ALA A 129 -1.90 8.21 15.33
CA ALA A 129 -0.49 8.49 15.55
C ALA A 129 0.37 7.26 15.20
N GLY A 130 1.11 7.34 14.09
CA GLY A 130 1.98 6.26 13.62
C GLY A 130 1.39 5.36 12.54
N GLY A 131 0.22 5.67 11.96
CA GLY A 131 -0.34 4.86 10.89
C GLY A 131 -1.68 5.30 10.34
N ARG A 132 -2.29 4.44 9.52
CA ARG A 132 -3.61 4.62 8.93
C ARG A 132 -4.41 3.32 8.87
N ILE A 133 -5.73 3.46 8.81
CA ILE A 133 -6.68 2.35 8.62
C ILE A 133 -7.27 2.49 7.22
N GLU A 134 -7.16 1.44 6.44
CA GLU A 134 -7.59 1.33 5.04
C GLU A 134 -8.70 0.27 4.94
N GLU A 135 -9.55 0.39 3.92
CA GLU A 135 -10.47 -0.69 3.58
C GLU A 135 -9.69 -1.94 3.13
N PHE A 136 -10.20 -3.11 3.48
CA PHE A 136 -9.66 -4.35 2.95
C PHE A 136 -10.28 -4.65 1.58
N ILE A 137 -9.45 -4.70 0.55
CA ILE A 137 -9.88 -5.11 -0.79
C ILE A 137 -9.84 -6.64 -0.84
N ASN A 138 -10.99 -7.26 -1.07
CA ASN A 138 -11.10 -8.71 -1.21
C ASN A 138 -10.76 -9.14 -2.65
N ALA A 139 -9.49 -9.01 -3.02
CA ALA A 139 -8.98 -9.36 -4.34
C ALA A 139 -7.65 -10.10 -4.20
N ARG A 140 -7.22 -10.80 -5.26
CA ARG A 140 -5.87 -11.39 -5.29
C ARG A 140 -4.89 -10.43 -5.97
N THR A 141 -3.65 -10.40 -5.51
CA THR A 141 -2.58 -9.73 -6.26
C THR A 141 -2.29 -10.48 -7.55
N LEU A 142 -1.96 -9.74 -8.62
CA LEU A 142 -1.49 -10.35 -9.85
C LEU A 142 -0.12 -11.02 -9.65
N SER A 143 0.15 -11.99 -10.52
CA SER A 143 1.45 -12.63 -10.68
C SER A 143 2.10 -12.18 -12.00
N ALA A 144 3.38 -12.52 -12.16
CA ALA A 144 4.07 -12.31 -13.43
C ALA A 144 3.43 -13.09 -14.60
N ALA A 145 2.75 -14.20 -14.33
CA ALA A 145 2.04 -14.96 -15.37
C ALA A 145 0.77 -14.22 -15.82
N ASP A 146 0.00 -13.67 -14.89
CA ASP A 146 -1.24 -12.95 -15.20
C ASP A 146 -0.99 -11.74 -16.11
N LEU A 147 0.11 -11.02 -15.93
CA LEU A 147 0.46 -9.87 -16.77
C LEU A 147 0.76 -10.25 -18.23
N ARG A 148 1.03 -11.54 -18.52
CA ARG A 148 1.23 -12.03 -19.89
C ARG A 148 -0.10 -12.32 -20.58
N GLU A 149 -1.18 -12.48 -19.82
CA GLU A 149 -2.51 -12.67 -20.37
C GLU A 149 -3.02 -11.38 -21.01
N THR A 150 -3.37 -11.47 -22.28
CA THR A 150 -3.69 -10.28 -23.09
C THR A 150 -4.90 -9.52 -22.53
N GLU A 151 -5.90 -10.24 -22.03
CA GLU A 151 -7.10 -9.64 -21.44
C GLU A 151 -6.78 -8.92 -20.12
N VAL A 152 -6.02 -9.54 -19.22
CA VAL A 152 -5.60 -8.93 -17.95
C VAL A 152 -4.75 -7.68 -18.22
N SER A 153 -3.77 -7.80 -19.12
CA SER A 153 -2.95 -6.68 -19.58
C SER A 153 -3.79 -5.51 -20.10
N ALA A 154 -4.81 -5.78 -20.93
CA ALA A 154 -5.70 -4.75 -21.47
C ALA A 154 -6.49 -4.04 -20.36
N ARG A 155 -6.98 -4.78 -19.36
CA ARG A 155 -7.68 -4.22 -18.19
C ARG A 155 -6.74 -3.37 -17.34
N VAL A 156 -5.49 -3.80 -17.14
CA VAL A 156 -4.47 -3.02 -16.43
C VAL A 156 -4.18 -1.72 -17.17
N ALA A 157 -4.02 -1.76 -18.50
CA ALA A 157 -3.79 -0.56 -19.31
C ALA A 157 -4.97 0.42 -19.24
N ALA A 158 -6.21 -0.08 -19.32
CA ALA A 158 -7.41 0.74 -19.15
C ALA A 158 -7.45 1.39 -17.76
N LYS A 159 -7.17 0.62 -16.70
CA LYS A 159 -7.16 1.16 -15.33
C LYS A 159 -6.04 2.18 -15.11
N LEU A 160 -4.88 1.96 -15.71
CA LEU A 160 -3.76 2.89 -15.64
C LEU A 160 -4.08 4.21 -16.35
N ARG A 161 -4.81 4.17 -17.47
CA ARG A 161 -5.29 5.39 -18.15
C ARG A 161 -6.19 6.21 -17.24
N GLU A 162 -7.13 5.58 -16.54
CA GLU A 162 -7.97 6.29 -15.56
C GLU A 162 -7.11 6.90 -14.45
N PHE A 163 -6.15 6.12 -13.93
CA PHE A 163 -5.22 6.57 -12.90
C PHE A 163 -4.40 7.80 -13.35
N HIS A 164 -3.94 7.82 -14.60
CA HIS A 164 -3.22 8.96 -15.17
C HIS A 164 -4.09 10.22 -15.31
N GLY A 165 -5.41 10.06 -15.41
CA GLY A 165 -6.37 11.15 -15.46
C GLY A 165 -6.70 11.78 -14.09
N ILE A 166 -6.16 11.25 -12.99
CA ILE A 166 -6.40 11.81 -11.66
C ILE A 166 -5.76 13.19 -11.55
N ASN A 167 -6.59 14.21 -11.36
CA ASN A 167 -6.11 15.56 -11.12
C ASN A 167 -5.74 15.75 -9.64
N ILE A 168 -4.44 15.65 -9.36
CA ILE A 168 -3.90 15.96 -8.04
C ILE A 168 -3.69 17.48 -7.90
N PRO A 169 -4.17 18.12 -6.82
CA PRO A 169 -3.89 19.53 -6.56
C PRO A 169 -2.39 19.78 -6.33
N GLY A 170 -1.85 20.87 -6.88
CA GLY A 170 -0.45 21.30 -6.73
C GLY A 170 0.33 21.34 -8.05
N ASP A 171 1.60 21.75 -7.96
CA ASP A 171 2.46 22.04 -9.11
C ASP A 171 2.72 20.81 -9.99
N ARG A 172 2.60 20.96 -11.31
CA ARG A 172 2.81 19.91 -12.33
C ARG A 172 4.29 19.75 -12.70
N ASN A 173 5.17 19.81 -11.71
CA ASN A 173 6.60 19.66 -11.92
C ASN A 173 6.98 18.19 -12.09
N VAL A 174 7.95 17.91 -12.96
CA VAL A 174 8.52 16.58 -13.15
C VAL A 174 9.44 16.28 -11.97
N LEU A 175 9.11 15.24 -11.19
CA LEU A 175 9.82 14.96 -9.93
C LEU A 175 10.89 13.85 -10.05
N ILE A 176 10.99 13.18 -11.21
CA ILE A 176 11.92 12.04 -11.36
C ILE A 176 13.38 12.48 -11.30
N TRP A 177 13.72 13.63 -11.87
CA TRP A 177 15.11 14.08 -12.00
C TRP A 177 15.70 14.41 -10.63
N ASP A 178 15.03 15.26 -9.87
CA ASP A 178 15.40 15.58 -8.48
C ASP A 178 15.51 14.32 -7.62
N ARG A 179 14.62 13.36 -7.85
CA ARG A 179 14.62 12.09 -7.11
C ARG A 179 15.80 11.20 -7.47
N MET A 180 16.12 11.04 -8.75
CA MET A 180 17.29 10.29 -9.19
C MET A 180 18.57 10.90 -8.63
N ARG A 181 18.71 12.24 -8.67
CA ARG A 181 19.85 12.95 -8.05
C ARG A 181 19.90 12.75 -6.53
N ASN A 182 18.75 12.78 -5.86
CA ASN A 182 18.69 12.48 -4.42
C ASN A 182 19.10 11.04 -4.10
N TRP A 183 18.60 10.06 -4.85
CA TRP A 183 18.99 8.66 -4.69
C TRP A 183 20.47 8.43 -4.97
N LEU A 184 21.02 9.09 -5.99
CA LEU A 184 22.46 9.04 -6.26
C LEU A 184 23.27 9.60 -5.08
N ARG A 185 22.87 10.75 -4.52
CA ARG A 185 23.51 11.32 -3.33
C ARG A 185 23.50 10.34 -2.14
N GLN A 186 22.35 9.70 -1.89
CA GLN A 186 22.23 8.71 -0.82
C GLN A 186 23.10 7.47 -1.08
N ALA A 187 23.08 6.94 -2.31
CA ALA A 187 23.92 5.80 -2.69
C ALA A 187 25.41 6.12 -2.49
N LYS A 188 25.88 7.27 -2.97
CA LYS A 188 27.27 7.71 -2.77
C LYS A 188 27.67 7.83 -1.29
N SER A 189 26.74 8.23 -0.43
CA SER A 189 27.02 8.35 1.01
C SER A 189 27.15 7.00 1.74
N LEU A 190 26.61 5.93 1.15
CA LEU A 190 26.60 4.58 1.72
C LEU A 190 27.68 3.66 1.14
N CYS A 191 28.23 4.01 -0.02
CA CYS A 191 29.22 3.24 -0.77
C CYS A 191 30.66 3.55 -0.35
N THR A 192 31.54 2.56 -0.44
CA THR A 192 33.00 2.79 -0.31
C THR A 192 33.57 3.38 -1.61
N PRO A 193 34.81 3.91 -1.60
CA PRO A 193 35.48 4.34 -2.83
C PRO A 193 35.58 3.25 -3.90
N GLU A 194 35.74 1.98 -3.50
CA GLU A 194 35.76 0.84 -4.40
C GLU A 194 34.39 0.63 -5.07
N ASP A 195 33.31 0.67 -4.30
CA ASP A 195 31.94 0.59 -4.83
C ASP A 195 31.64 1.73 -5.82
N LEU A 196 32.08 2.96 -5.49
CA LEU A 196 31.89 4.14 -6.34
C LEU A 196 32.53 3.93 -7.72
N ALA A 197 33.74 3.38 -7.74
CA ALA A 197 34.48 3.10 -8.96
C ALA A 197 33.89 1.92 -9.74
N GLU A 198 33.53 0.83 -9.04
CA GLU A 198 32.94 -0.38 -9.65
C GLU A 198 31.60 -0.08 -10.32
N PHE A 199 30.68 0.58 -9.59
CA PHE A 199 29.35 0.92 -10.11
C PHE A 199 29.34 2.22 -10.93
N GLY A 200 30.46 2.93 -11.01
CA GLY A 200 30.59 4.16 -11.79
C GLY A 200 29.63 5.27 -11.34
N LEU A 201 29.32 5.36 -10.04
CA LEU A 201 28.31 6.31 -9.51
C LEU A 201 28.67 7.78 -9.81
N ASP A 202 29.94 8.09 -10.04
CA ASP A 202 30.38 9.43 -10.44
C ASP A 202 29.93 9.86 -11.84
N LYS A 203 29.62 8.90 -12.71
CA LYS A 203 29.16 9.17 -14.08
C LYS A 203 27.65 9.37 -14.17
N ILE A 204 26.89 8.80 -13.24
CA ILE A 204 25.43 8.78 -13.28
C ILE A 204 24.83 10.19 -13.28
N GLU A 205 25.41 11.15 -12.55
CA GLU A 205 24.90 12.53 -12.52
C GLU A 205 24.91 13.19 -13.91
N ALA A 206 25.97 12.93 -14.69
CA ALA A 206 26.10 13.41 -16.06
C ALA A 206 25.12 12.68 -16.99
N GLU A 207 24.93 11.38 -16.82
CA GLU A 207 23.93 10.61 -17.58
C GLU A 207 22.51 11.10 -17.31
N ILE A 208 22.16 11.40 -16.04
CA ILE A 208 20.87 12.00 -15.67
C ILE A 208 20.69 13.33 -16.41
N TYR A 209 21.71 14.19 -16.40
CA TYR A 209 21.65 15.49 -17.09
C TYR A 209 21.45 15.32 -18.61
N LEU A 210 22.19 14.41 -19.24
CA LEU A 210 22.03 14.13 -20.67
C LEU A 210 20.63 13.63 -21.01
N LEU A 211 20.09 12.70 -20.22
CA LEU A 211 18.73 12.17 -20.42
C LEU A 211 17.65 13.24 -20.20
N GLU A 212 17.81 14.06 -19.17
CA GLU A 212 16.89 15.17 -18.88
C GLU A 212 16.86 16.18 -20.04
N HIS A 213 18.02 16.59 -20.53
CA HIS A 213 18.15 17.52 -21.64
C HIS A 213 17.57 16.94 -22.95
N GLU A 214 17.94 15.72 -23.31
CA GLU A 214 17.44 15.05 -24.52
C GLU A 214 15.92 14.89 -24.51
N LEU A 215 15.33 14.58 -23.35
CA LEU A 215 13.88 14.44 -23.24
C LEU A 215 13.17 15.80 -23.26
N GLN A 216 13.72 16.84 -22.63
CA GLN A 216 13.17 18.19 -22.72
C GLN A 216 13.18 18.73 -24.15
N ASP A 217 14.26 18.49 -24.90
CA ASP A 217 14.41 18.99 -26.27
C ASP A 217 13.51 18.25 -27.27
N LYS A 218 13.47 16.91 -27.18
CA LYS A 218 12.69 16.08 -28.11
C LYS A 218 11.19 16.08 -27.82
N CYS A 219 10.78 16.39 -26.58
CA CYS A 219 9.43 16.14 -26.11
C CYS A 219 8.68 17.39 -25.64
N LYS A 220 8.81 18.51 -26.38
CA LYS A 220 8.09 19.77 -26.10
C LYS A 220 6.55 19.67 -26.06
N GLN A 221 5.98 18.53 -26.49
CA GLN A 221 4.54 18.24 -26.51
C GLN A 221 4.09 17.18 -25.48
N GLN A 222 4.94 16.78 -24.53
CA GLN A 222 4.53 15.78 -23.53
C GLN A 222 3.61 16.38 -22.46
N GLU A 223 2.53 15.65 -22.17
CA GLU A 223 1.69 15.94 -21.02
C GLU A 223 2.37 15.39 -19.76
N ILE A 224 2.45 16.23 -18.72
CA ILE A 224 2.90 15.78 -17.40
C ILE A 224 1.69 15.18 -16.69
N GLY A 225 1.73 13.87 -16.49
CA GLY A 225 0.66 13.09 -15.89
C GLY A 225 0.90 12.79 -14.42
N PHE A 226 -0.13 12.27 -13.77
CA PHE A 226 -0.02 11.62 -12.46
C PHE A 226 0.22 10.12 -12.62
N CYS A 227 1.17 9.55 -11.88
CA CYS A 227 1.75 8.27 -12.29
C CYS A 227 2.02 7.38 -11.09
N HIS A 228 1.92 6.08 -11.29
CA HIS A 228 2.14 5.14 -10.20
C HIS A 228 3.63 4.97 -9.87
N ASN A 229 4.51 4.90 -10.88
CA ASN A 229 5.97 4.76 -10.79
C ASN A 229 6.52 3.48 -10.15
N ASP A 230 5.68 2.68 -9.51
CA ASP A 230 6.02 1.34 -9.02
C ASP A 230 4.92 0.33 -9.38
N LEU A 231 4.47 0.32 -10.64
CA LEU A 231 3.35 -0.53 -11.07
C LEU A 231 3.80 -1.98 -11.35
N GLN A 232 4.38 -2.62 -10.34
CA GLN A 232 4.70 -4.05 -10.36
C GLN A 232 3.45 -4.91 -10.06
N TYR A 233 3.47 -6.21 -10.42
CA TYR A 233 2.33 -7.12 -10.25
C TYR A 233 1.82 -7.19 -8.79
N GLY A 234 2.71 -7.05 -7.80
CA GLY A 234 2.34 -7.02 -6.38
C GLY A 234 1.49 -5.80 -5.97
N ASN A 235 1.48 -4.74 -6.78
CA ASN A 235 0.69 -3.52 -6.57
C ASN A 235 -0.56 -3.49 -7.46
N ILE A 236 -0.91 -4.61 -8.10
CA ILE A 236 -2.13 -4.73 -8.90
C ILE A 236 -2.95 -5.88 -8.34
N MET A 237 -4.21 -5.61 -8.04
CA MET A 237 -5.17 -6.62 -7.59
C MET A 237 -6.25 -6.84 -8.64
N ILE A 238 -6.70 -8.08 -8.76
CA ILE A 238 -7.85 -8.47 -9.55
C ILE A 238 -8.89 -9.12 -8.64
N ASP A 239 -10.12 -8.62 -8.72
CA ASP A 239 -11.30 -9.27 -8.18
C ASP A 239 -11.67 -10.43 -9.09
N GLU A 240 -11.70 -11.66 -8.57
CA GLU A 240 -11.97 -12.86 -9.38
C GLU A 240 -13.43 -12.98 -9.82
N ASP A 241 -14.35 -12.38 -9.07
CA ASP A 241 -15.79 -12.45 -9.38
C ASP A 241 -16.15 -11.42 -10.45
N THR A 242 -15.58 -10.22 -10.37
CA THR A 242 -15.92 -9.11 -11.27
C THR A 242 -14.86 -8.82 -12.35
N ASN A 243 -13.69 -9.45 -12.28
CA ASN A 243 -12.50 -9.12 -13.09
C ASN A 243 -12.11 -7.63 -13.02
N ALA A 244 -12.40 -6.98 -11.90
CA ALA A 244 -12.08 -5.57 -11.69
C ALA A 244 -10.63 -5.41 -11.25
N ILE A 245 -9.90 -4.49 -11.90
CA ILE A 245 -8.53 -4.17 -11.54
C ILE A 245 -8.49 -3.03 -10.54
N THR A 246 -7.75 -3.24 -9.45
CA THR A 246 -7.43 -2.20 -8.47
C THR A 246 -5.92 -2.01 -8.40
N ILE A 247 -5.48 -0.76 -8.58
CA ILE A 247 -4.07 -0.38 -8.43
C ILE A 247 -3.86 0.03 -6.96
N ILE A 248 -2.92 -0.62 -6.28
CA ILE A 248 -2.56 -0.34 -4.89
C ILE A 248 -1.42 0.67 -4.86
N VAL A 249 -1.68 1.85 -4.30
CA VAL A 249 -0.62 2.81 -3.98
C VAL A 249 0.03 2.40 -2.66
N SER A 250 0.97 1.45 -2.76
CA SER A 250 1.67 0.82 -1.62
C SER A 250 2.90 1.62 -1.16
N PHE A 251 3.54 2.33 -2.09
CA PHE A 251 4.73 3.14 -1.82
C PHE A 251 4.39 4.62 -1.64
N PRO A 252 5.27 5.39 -0.95
CA PRO A 252 5.22 6.85 -0.91
C PRO A 252 5.53 7.49 -2.27
N LEU A 253 4.89 7.06 -3.36
CA LEU A 253 5.16 7.64 -4.67
C LEU A 253 3.96 7.56 -5.59
N PRO A 254 3.47 8.75 -5.92
CA PRO A 254 3.36 9.10 -7.31
C PRO A 254 4.27 10.28 -7.62
N LEU A 255 5.31 10.00 -8.38
CA LEU A 255 5.93 11.02 -9.22
C LEU A 255 4.92 11.45 -10.28
N ARG A 256 4.99 12.74 -10.60
CA ARG A 256 4.58 13.23 -11.91
C ARG A 256 5.77 12.98 -12.84
N LEU A 257 5.54 12.14 -13.83
CA LEU A 257 6.45 11.87 -14.92
C LEU A 257 5.81 12.46 -16.19
N THR A 258 6.63 12.82 -17.17
CA THR A 258 6.09 13.12 -18.49
C THR A 258 5.63 11.82 -19.16
N TYR A 259 4.43 11.81 -19.73
CA TYR A 259 3.97 10.69 -20.55
C TYR A 259 3.64 11.20 -21.93
N HIS A 260 4.11 10.43 -22.91
CA HIS A 260 3.63 10.55 -24.26
C HIS A 260 2.29 9.81 -24.40
N HIS A 261 1.37 10.30 -25.24
CA HIS A 261 0.07 9.67 -25.48
C HIS A 261 0.18 8.18 -25.90
N THR A 262 1.36 7.73 -26.35
CA THR A 262 1.66 6.35 -26.76
C THR A 262 1.70 5.33 -25.62
N TRP A 263 1.82 5.75 -24.35
CA TRP A 263 1.72 4.85 -23.20
C TRP A 263 0.30 4.28 -23.00
N THR A 264 -0.71 4.81 -23.68
CA THR A 264 -2.06 4.22 -23.73
C THR A 264 -2.16 2.97 -24.62
N ASN A 265 -1.09 2.66 -25.38
CA ASN A 265 -0.97 1.46 -26.24
C ASN A 265 0.10 0.48 -25.69
N MET A 266 0.12 0.22 -24.39
CA MET A 266 0.96 -0.84 -23.82
C MET A 266 0.49 -2.22 -24.31
N ARG A 267 1.37 -2.96 -25.00
CA ARG A 267 1.26 -4.42 -25.15
C ARG A 267 2.36 -5.07 -24.32
N PHE A 268 2.00 -5.97 -23.42
CA PHE A 268 2.97 -6.81 -22.73
C PHE A 268 3.59 -7.77 -23.75
N SER A 269 4.91 -7.73 -23.91
CA SER A 269 5.66 -8.67 -24.76
C SER A 269 6.51 -9.61 -23.89
N LYS A 270 6.95 -10.74 -24.47
CA LYS A 270 7.71 -11.80 -23.77
C LYS A 270 8.97 -11.32 -23.04
N THR A 271 9.46 -10.10 -23.31
CA THR A 271 10.68 -9.52 -22.70
C THR A 271 10.42 -8.30 -21.81
N GLY A 272 9.17 -8.06 -21.39
CA GLY A 272 8.80 -6.90 -20.55
C GLY A 272 8.04 -5.79 -21.29
N LEU A 273 7.76 -4.70 -20.56
CA LEU A 273 7.03 -3.53 -21.05
C LEU A 273 7.73 -2.93 -22.27
N ARG A 274 7.03 -2.86 -23.42
CA ARG A 274 7.47 -2.03 -24.54
C ARG A 274 6.42 -0.96 -24.82
N VAL A 275 6.89 0.28 -24.83
CA VAL A 275 6.18 1.44 -25.37
C VAL A 275 6.43 1.43 -26.88
N ARG A 276 5.39 1.67 -27.67
CA ARG A 276 5.57 2.00 -29.09
C ARG A 276 5.91 3.47 -29.25
#